data_AF-A0A356TD24-F1
#
_entry.id   AF-A0A356TD24-F1
#
_cell.length_a   1.000
_cell.length_b   1.000
_cell.length_c   1.000
_cell.angle_alpha   90.00
_cell.angle_beta   90.00
_cell.angle_gamma   90.00
#
_symmetry.space_group_name_H-M   'P 1'
#
loop_
_entity.id
_entity.type
_entity.pdbx_description
1 polymer ?
#
loop_
_entity_poly.entity_id
_entity_poly.type
_entity_poly.pdbx_seq_one_letter_code
_entity_poly.pdbx_strand_id
1 'polypeptide(L)'
;DGVIADFEITEAMLRYFIKRAHNRSTLVKPRIIICVPFGITEVEKRAVKESAESAGAREVFLIEEPMAAAIGAGLPITEPSGNMVVDI
;
A
#
# COMPACT_ATOMS: atom_id res chain seq x y z
N ASP A 1 4.63 -14.00 -5.78
CA ASP A 1 3.16 -14.13 -5.63
C ASP A 1 2.48 -12.87 -5.12
N GLY A 2 3.14 -12.00 -4.34
CA GLY A 2 2.58 -10.70 -3.95
C GLY A 2 1.44 -10.76 -2.93
N VAL A 3 1.13 -11.95 -2.41
CA VAL A 3 0.05 -12.19 -1.45
C VAL A 3 0.54 -12.14 -0.01
N ILE A 4 -0.33 -11.73 0.92
CA ILE A 4 -0.04 -11.82 2.35
C ILE A 4 -0.13 -13.29 2.78
N ALA A 5 1.01 -13.88 3.14
CA ALA A 5 1.07 -15.26 3.62
C ALA A 5 0.72 -15.40 5.12
N ASP A 6 1.04 -14.37 5.92
CA ASP A 6 0.80 -14.36 7.37
C ASP A 6 0.41 -12.94 7.83
N PHE A 7 -0.80 -12.82 8.37
CA PHE A 7 -1.37 -11.54 8.79
C PHE A 7 -0.72 -10.98 10.05
N GLU A 8 -0.35 -11.83 11.02
CA GLU A 8 0.23 -11.39 12.29
C GLU A 8 1.63 -10.82 12.05
N ILE A 9 2.42 -11.52 11.23
CA ILE A 9 3.76 -11.06 10.84
C ILE A 9 3.66 -9.77 10.02
N THR A 10 2.70 -9.69 9.09
CA THR A 10 2.49 -8.50 8.26
C THR A 10 2.07 -7.29 9.10
N GLU A 11 1.17 -7.47 10.07
CA GLU A 11 0.78 -6.41 10.99
C GLU A 11 1.97 -5.92 11.84
N ALA A 12 2.77 -6.84 12.39
CA ALA A 12 3.95 -6.50 13.16
C ALA A 12 4.98 -5.71 12.31
N MET A 13 5.17 -6.12 11.06
CA MET A 13 6.03 -5.44 10.09
C MET A 13 5.52 -4.02 9.79
N LEU A 14 4.23 -3.87 9.45
CA LEU A 14 3.61 -2.57 9.19
C LEU A 14 3.71 -1.66 10.40
N ARG A 15 3.42 -2.17 11.59
CA ARG A 15 3.51 -1.42 12.86
C ARG A 15 4.93 -0.91 13.10
N TYR A 16 5.94 -1.73 12.82
CA TYR A 16 7.34 -1.33 12.93
C TYR A 16 7.67 -0.18 11.97
N PHE A 17 7.32 -0.31 10.68
CA PHE A 17 7.63 0.72 9.68
C PHE A 17 6.84 2.01 9.89
N ILE A 18 5.56 1.93 10.27
CA ILE A 18 4.76 3.11 10.63
C ILE A 18 5.41 3.85 11.79
N LYS A 19 5.79 3.16 12.87
CA LYS A 19 6.45 3.79 14.02
C LYS A 19 7.80 4.39 13.66
N ARG A 20 8.57 3.72 12.79
CA ARG A 20 9.89 4.18 12.33
C ARG A 20 9.78 5.43 11.46
N ALA A 21 8.80 5.50 10.57
CA ALA A 21 8.62 6.62 9.64
C ALA A 21 7.91 7.82 10.30
N HIS A 22 6.92 7.57 11.15
CA HIS A 22 6.10 8.63 11.75
C HIS A 22 6.77 9.35 12.94
N ASN A 23 7.85 8.76 13.48
CA ASN A 23 8.59 9.25 14.65
C ASN A 23 7.74 9.21 15.94
N ARG A 24 8.38 8.98 17.10
CA ARG A 24 7.66 8.61 18.35
C ARG A 24 6.86 9.73 19.03
N SER A 25 6.93 10.97 18.54
CA SER A 25 6.44 12.16 19.27
C SER A 25 5.02 12.59 18.94
N THR A 26 4.38 12.01 17.92
CA THR A 26 3.04 12.42 17.49
C THR A 26 1.96 11.49 18.04
N LEU A 27 1.00 12.05 18.78
CA LEU A 27 -0.24 11.35 19.22
C LEU A 27 -1.24 11.12 18.07
N VAL A 28 -0.83 11.38 16.83
CA VAL A 28 -1.70 11.36 15.65
C VAL A 28 -1.49 10.06 14.89
N LYS A 29 -2.57 9.34 14.59
CA LYS A 29 -2.52 8.20 13.68
C LYS A 29 -2.39 8.70 12.21
N PRO A 30 -1.43 8.22 11.41
CA PRO A 30 -1.22 8.69 10.04
C PRO A 30 -2.25 8.13 9.06
N ARG A 31 -2.46 8.83 7.94
CA ARG A 31 -3.17 8.31 6.76
C ARG A 31 -2.14 7.63 5.86
N ILE A 32 -2.44 6.44 5.34
CA ILE A 32 -1.48 5.61 4.62
C ILE A 32 -2.07 5.21 3.26
N ILE A 33 -1.21 5.16 2.25
CA ILE A 33 -1.50 4.55 0.95
C ILE A 33 -0.59 3.32 0.82
N ILE A 34 -1.16 2.18 0.42
CA ILE A 34 -0.44 0.92 0.23
C ILE A 34 -0.58 0.48 -1.23
N CYS A 35 0.55 0.21 -1.87
CA CYS A 35 0.56 -0.42 -3.20
C CYS A 35 0.19 -1.90 -3.08
N VAL A 36 -0.69 -2.38 -3.95
CA VAL A 36 -1.13 -3.78 -4.02
C VAL A 36 -0.98 -4.31 -5.45
N PRO A 37 -0.69 -5.61 -5.62
CA PRO A 37 -0.46 -6.18 -6.95
C PRO A 37 -1.73 -6.09 -7.81
N PHE A 38 -1.52 -6.09 -9.13
CA PHE A 38 -2.63 -6.21 -10.07
C PHE A 38 -3.36 -7.54 -9.86
N GLY A 39 -4.68 -7.51 -9.85
CA GLY A 39 -5.51 -8.71 -9.67
C GLY A 39 -5.64 -9.21 -8.22
N ILE A 40 -5.22 -8.42 -7.22
CA ILE A 40 -5.50 -8.70 -5.81
C ILE A 40 -7.01 -8.90 -5.57
N THR A 41 -7.36 -9.95 -4.84
CA THR A 41 -8.77 -10.28 -4.53
C THR A 41 -9.34 -9.32 -3.49
N GLU A 42 -10.67 -9.21 -3.41
CA GLU A 42 -11.32 -8.37 -2.39
C GLU A 42 -11.03 -8.84 -0.95
N VAL A 43 -10.84 -10.14 -0.75
CA VAL A 43 -10.46 -10.71 0.55
C VAL A 43 -9.07 -10.24 0.96
N GLU A 44 -8.10 -10.29 0.04
CA GLU A 44 -6.74 -9.82 0.29
C GLU A 44 -6.69 -8.29 0.46
N LYS A 45 -7.41 -7.52 -0.36
CA LYS A 45 -7.52 -6.05 -0.19
C LYS A 45 -8.03 -5.69 1.20
N ARG A 46 -9.07 -6.37 1.65
CA ARG A 46 -9.63 -6.17 2.99
C ARG A 46 -8.61 -6.50 4.07
N ALA A 47 -7.90 -7.61 3.92
CA ALA A 47 -6.93 -8.04 4.91
C ALA A 47 -5.71 -7.10 4.99
N VAL A 48 -5.21 -6.58 3.86
CA VAL A 48 -4.18 -5.52 3.83
C VAL A 48 -4.64 -4.28 4.62
N LYS A 49 -5.88 -3.84 4.39
CA LYS A 49 -6.44 -2.68 5.10
C LYS A 49 -6.56 -2.92 6.60
N GLU A 50 -7.12 -4.06 6.99
CA GLU A 50 -7.28 -4.42 8.41
C GLU A 50 -5.93 -4.53 9.13
N SER A 51 -4.92 -5.15 8.50
CA SER A 51 -3.56 -5.20 9.07
C SER A 51 -2.94 -3.81 9.24
N ALA A 52 -3.13 -2.91 8.28
CA ALA A 52 -2.58 -1.55 8.36
C ALA A 52 -3.30 -0.66 9.40
N GLU A 53 -4.63 -0.79 9.52
CA GLU A 53 -5.42 -0.12 10.56
C GLU A 53 -5.04 -0.61 11.95
N SER A 54 -4.95 -1.93 12.15
CA SER A 54 -4.49 -2.56 13.39
C SER A 54 -3.05 -2.15 13.75
N ALA A 55 -2.19 -1.99 12.74
CA ALA A 55 -0.83 -1.51 12.91
C ALA A 55 -0.74 -0.04 13.39
N GLY A 56 -1.82 0.74 13.27
CA GLY A 56 -1.93 2.09 13.81
C GLY A 56 -2.29 3.18 12.79
N ALA A 57 -2.65 2.82 11.56
CA ALA A 57 -3.16 3.77 10.57
C ALA A 57 -4.52 4.35 11.01
N ARG A 58 -4.80 5.59 10.59
CA ARG A 58 -6.11 6.25 10.73
C ARG A 58 -7.05 5.90 9.58
N GLU A 59 -6.49 5.87 8.37
CA GLU A 59 -7.20 5.67 7.12
C GLU A 59 -6.23 5.03 6.13
N VAL A 60 -6.70 4.01 5.40
CA VAL A 60 -5.88 3.22 4.49
C VAL A 60 -6.49 3.25 3.09
N PHE A 61 -5.73 3.76 2.14
CA PHE A 61 -6.04 3.70 0.72
C PHE A 61 -5.17 2.66 0.04
N LEU A 62 -5.72 2.01 -0.98
CA LEU A 62 -4.98 1.07 -1.81
C LEU A 62 -4.80 1.69 -3.19
N ILE A 63 -3.63 1.49 -3.78
CA ILE A 63 -3.32 1.83 -5.17
C ILE A 63 -2.76 0.60 -5.85
N GLU A 64 -3.13 0.39 -7.10
CA GLU A 64 -2.55 -0.71 -7.89
C GLU A 64 -1.09 -0.40 -8.21
N GLU A 65 -0.23 -1.39 -7.99
CA GLU A 65 1.20 -1.35 -8.29
C GLU A 65 1.53 -0.83 -9.69
N PRO A 66 0.92 -1.32 -10.80
CA PRO A 66 1.22 -0.77 -12.14
C PRO A 66 0.87 0.71 -12.27
N MET A 67 -0.18 1.18 -11.60
CA MET A 67 -0.54 2.60 -11.59
C MET A 67 0.45 3.43 -10.78
N ALA A 68 0.87 2.93 -9.60
CA ALA A 68 1.88 3.58 -8.79
C ALA A 68 3.23 3.66 -9.53
N ALA A 69 3.64 2.58 -10.20
CA ALA A 69 4.86 2.53 -11.01
C ALA A 69 4.79 3.52 -12.20
N ALA A 70 3.67 3.56 -12.93
CA ALA A 70 3.49 4.48 -14.04
C ALA A 70 3.52 5.96 -13.61
N ILE A 71 2.88 6.29 -12.48
CA ILE A 71 2.93 7.63 -11.88
C ILE A 71 4.36 7.97 -11.46
N GLY A 72 5.04 7.04 -10.78
CA GLY A 72 6.43 7.21 -10.34
C GLY A 72 7.41 7.40 -11.50
N ALA A 73 7.14 6.77 -12.65
CA ALA A 73 7.90 6.91 -13.88
C ALA A 73 7.55 8.18 -14.69
N GLY A 74 6.55 8.96 -14.27
CA GLY A 74 6.14 10.18 -14.95
C GLY A 74 5.37 9.96 -16.26
N LEU A 75 4.75 8.79 -16.44
CA LEU A 75 3.96 8.50 -17.63
C LEU A 75 2.65 9.33 -17.63
N PRO A 76 2.21 9.86 -18.78
CA PRO A 76 0.99 10.66 -18.91
C PRO A 76 -0.29 9.79 -18.83
N ILE A 77 -0.55 9.18 -17.67
CA ILE A 77 -1.65 8.23 -17.45
C ILE A 77 -3.06 8.84 -17.55
N THR A 78 -3.17 10.17 -17.57
CA THR A 78 -4.45 10.90 -17.70
C THR A 78 -4.76 11.32 -19.14
N GLU A 79 -3.82 11.16 -20.06
CA GLU A 79 -4.01 11.48 -21.48
C GLU A 79 -4.67 10.30 -22.22
N PRO A 80 -5.40 10.55 -23.33
CA PRO A 80 -5.98 9.49 -24.14
C PRO A 80 -4.93 8.78 -25.01
N SER A 81 -3.85 8.32 -24.39
CA SER A 81 -2.72 7.63 -25.01
C SER A 81 -2.40 6.32 -24.27
N GLY A 82 -1.88 5.34 -25.01
CA GLY A 82 -1.44 4.07 -24.42
C GLY A 82 -0.06 4.20 -23.81
N ASN A 83 0.11 3.73 -22.57
CA ASN A 83 1.38 3.75 -21.85
C ASN A 83 1.76 2.31 -21.47
N MET A 84 3.05 1.97 -21.55
CA MET A 84 3.58 0.68 -21.12
C MET A 84 4.64 0.91 -20.03
N VAL A 85 4.49 0.20 -18.91
CA VAL A 85 5.45 0.16 -17.80
C VAL A 85 5.83 -1.29 -17.53
N VAL A 86 7.10 -1.54 -17.23
CA VAL A 86 7.61 -2.85 -16.84
C VAL A 86 8.31 -2.66 -15.50
N ASP A 87 7.70 -3.19 -14.44
CA ASP A 87 8.25 -3.27 -13.09
C ASP A 87 8.72 -4.73 -12.87
N ILE A 88 9.98 -4.92 -12.44
CA ILE A 88 10.67 -6.22 -12.42
C ILE A 88 10.93 -6.66 -10.98
#